data_AF-A0A4Y2PIA6-F1
#
_entry.id   AF-A0A4Y2PIA6-F1
#
_cell.length_a   1.000
_cell.length_b   1.000
_cell.length_c   1.000
_cell.angle_alpha   90.00
_cell.angle_beta   90.00
_cell.angle_gamma   90.00
#
_symmetry.space_group_name_H-M   'P 1'
#
loop_
_entity.id
_entity.type
_entity.pdbx_description
1 polymer ?
#
loop_
_entity_poly.entity_id
_entity_poly.type
_entity_poly.pdbx_seq_one_letter_code
_entity_poly.pdbx_strand_id
1 'polypeptide(L)'
;MTVNCHELVGEISAVVEARLKNKIERGMTYAPCVILLKNIHLVGKEREASEDSRVIHTLANLLKNVNNYGSAWPVVVIGTTSEKKSNSHLVTSFLHTVHMDAPTEVERSLLLQDLLTVCDVGNDVSTRFLAQRTA
;
A
#
# COMPACT_ATOMS: atom_id res chain seq x y z
N MET A 1 11.58 2.07 -4.51
CA MET A 1 10.96 3.25 -5.16
C MET A 1 9.52 3.39 -4.65
N THR A 2 9.02 4.61 -4.45
CA THR A 2 7.67 4.85 -3.91
C THR A 2 6.84 5.73 -4.85
N VAL A 3 5.56 5.41 -4.99
CA VAL A 3 4.55 6.18 -5.74
C VAL A 3 3.36 6.42 -4.79
N ASN A 4 2.98 7.68 -4.58
CA ASN A 4 1.78 8.01 -3.81
C ASN A 4 0.61 8.23 -4.77
N CYS A 5 -0.37 7.32 -4.76
CA CYS A 5 -1.52 7.40 -5.67
C CYS A 5 -2.45 8.57 -5.38
N HIS A 6 -2.33 9.22 -4.21
CA HIS A 6 -3.05 10.46 -3.93
C HIS A 6 -2.68 11.60 -4.90
N GLU A 7 -1.45 11.61 -5.40
CA GLU A 7 -0.97 12.61 -6.38
C GLU A 7 -1.58 12.42 -7.79
N LEU A 8 -2.34 11.35 -7.99
CA LEU A 8 -2.98 11.01 -9.26
C LEU A 8 -4.46 11.41 -9.29
N VAL A 9 -5.03 11.82 -8.14
CA VAL A 9 -6.46 12.13 -8.01
C VAL A 9 -6.79 13.43 -8.75
N GLY A 10 -7.81 13.39 -9.60
CA GLY A 10 -8.27 14.55 -10.38
C GLY A 10 -7.38 14.93 -11.55
N GLU A 11 -6.35 14.14 -11.85
CA GLU A 11 -5.58 14.21 -13.08
C GLU A 11 -6.35 13.52 -14.22
N ILE A 12 -6.04 13.88 -15.46
CA ILE A 12 -6.65 13.24 -16.64
C ILE A 12 -6.11 11.80 -16.76
N SER A 13 -6.98 10.83 -17.08
CA SER A 13 -6.65 9.40 -17.16
C SER A 13 -5.36 9.10 -17.92
N ALA A 14 -5.15 9.74 -19.08
CA ALA A 14 -3.96 9.54 -19.90
C ALA A 14 -2.66 9.96 -19.18
N VAL A 15 -2.71 11.01 -18.35
CA VAL A 15 -1.58 11.47 -17.53
C VAL A 15 -1.28 10.45 -16.42
N VAL A 16 -2.33 9.95 -15.77
CA VAL A 16 -2.23 8.94 -14.71
C VAL A 16 -1.61 7.65 -15.25
N GLU A 17 -2.10 7.16 -16.38
CA GLU A 17 -1.58 5.97 -17.08
C GLU A 17 -0.10 6.14 -17.42
N ALA A 18 0.27 7.27 -18.03
CA ALA A 18 1.65 7.56 -18.40
C ALA A 18 2.58 7.63 -17.17
N ARG A 19 2.13 8.25 -16.07
CA ARG A 19 2.91 8.31 -14.82
C ARG A 19 3.12 6.93 -14.21
N LEU A 20 2.05 6.12 -14.10
CA LEU A 20 2.13 4.75 -13.56
C LEU A 20 3.07 3.89 -14.40
N LYS A 21 2.91 3.91 -15.73
CA LYS A 21 3.76 3.19 -16.66
C LYS A 21 5.23 3.56 -16.51
N ASN A 22 5.55 4.86 -16.59
CA ASN A 22 6.92 5.35 -16.45
C ASN A 22 7.55 4.96 -15.11
N LYS A 23 6.81 5.06 -14.00
CA LYS A 23 7.34 4.70 -12.69
C LYS A 23 7.61 3.19 -12.62
N ILE A 24 6.64 2.35 -12.97
CA ILE A 24 6.78 0.89 -12.86
C ILE A 24 7.88 0.38 -13.78
N GLU A 25 7.88 0.76 -15.06
CA GLU A 25 8.90 0.32 -16.03
C GLU A 25 10.31 0.76 -15.61
N ARG A 26 10.47 2.00 -15.14
CA ARG A 26 11.76 2.45 -14.57
C ARG A 26 12.12 1.66 -13.31
N GLY A 27 11.16 1.31 -12.46
CA GLY A 27 11.41 0.45 -11.30
C GLY A 27 11.98 -0.91 -11.70
N MET A 28 11.44 -1.50 -12.76
CA MET A 28 11.87 -2.79 -13.26
C MET A 28 13.33 -2.80 -13.71
N THR A 29 13.84 -1.68 -14.23
CA THR A 29 15.26 -1.58 -14.62
C THR A 29 16.23 -1.57 -13.43
N TYR A 30 15.75 -1.36 -12.20
CA TYR A 30 16.57 -1.36 -10.98
C TYR A 30 16.50 -2.67 -10.19
N ALA A 31 16.13 -3.79 -10.83
CA ALA A 31 16.07 -5.08 -10.15
C ALA A 31 17.44 -5.47 -9.53
N PRO A 32 17.47 -6.06 -8.32
CA PRO A 32 16.34 -6.39 -7.46
C PRO A 32 15.81 -5.17 -6.68
N CYS A 33 14.49 -4.92 -6.70
CA CYS A 33 13.93 -3.80 -5.94
C CYS A 33 12.46 -3.98 -5.50
N VAL A 34 12.03 -3.10 -4.59
CA VAL A 34 10.63 -2.96 -4.16
C VAL A 34 10.03 -1.67 -4.71
N ILE A 35 8.86 -1.78 -5.33
CA ILE A 35 8.02 -0.68 -5.78
C ILE A 35 6.82 -0.58 -4.85
N LEU A 36 6.74 0.49 -4.06
CA LEU A 36 5.63 0.74 -3.13
C LEU A 36 4.62 1.69 -3.78
N LEU A 37 3.40 1.22 -3.99
CA LEU A 37 2.23 2.00 -4.41
C LEU A 37 1.39 2.32 -3.16
N LYS A 38 1.43 3.57 -2.69
CA LYS A 38 0.64 4.00 -1.53
C LYS A 38 -0.75 4.44 -1.93
N ASN A 39 -1.75 4.10 -1.12
CA ASN A 39 -3.15 4.52 -1.28
C ASN A 39 -3.77 4.07 -2.61
N ILE A 40 -3.61 2.79 -2.95
CA ILE A 40 -4.03 2.24 -4.25
C ILE A 40 -5.54 2.37 -4.51
N HIS A 41 -6.37 2.49 -3.47
CA HIS A 41 -7.81 2.74 -3.59
C HIS A 41 -8.15 4.10 -4.20
N LEU A 42 -7.18 5.01 -4.35
CA LEU A 42 -7.33 6.29 -5.03
C LEU A 42 -7.04 6.19 -6.53
N VAL A 43 -6.47 5.07 -7.00
CA VAL A 43 -6.20 4.86 -8.42
C VAL A 43 -7.52 4.77 -9.18
N GLY A 44 -7.70 5.66 -10.15
CA GLY A 44 -8.92 5.73 -10.94
C GLY A 44 -10.08 6.41 -10.21
N LYS A 45 -9.92 6.95 -8.99
CA LYS A 45 -10.98 7.76 -8.38
C LYS A 45 -11.03 9.16 -9.03
N GLU A 46 -12.19 9.52 -9.55
CA GLU A 46 -12.50 10.88 -10.00
C GLU A 46 -13.06 11.74 -8.86
N ARG A 47 -13.13 13.06 -9.06
CA ARG A 47 -13.61 14.03 -8.05
C ARG A 47 -15.06 13.78 -7.62
N GLU A 48 -15.88 13.23 -8.51
CA GLU A 48 -17.30 12.91 -8.29
C GLU A 48 -17.51 11.49 -7.71
N ALA A 49 -16.47 10.86 -7.15
CA ALA A 49 -16.47 9.48 -6.64
C ALA A 49 -16.80 8.38 -7.68
N SER A 50 -16.80 8.72 -8.97
CA SER A 50 -16.81 7.77 -10.07
C SER A 50 -15.45 7.07 -10.20
N GLU A 51 -15.45 5.80 -10.61
CA GLU A 51 -14.24 5.03 -10.86
C GLU A 51 -13.94 4.97 -12.37
N ASP A 52 -12.76 5.44 -12.75
CA ASP A 52 -12.21 5.25 -14.08
C ASP A 52 -11.61 3.85 -14.21
N SER A 53 -12.45 2.94 -14.72
CA SER A 53 -12.05 1.57 -15.03
C SER A 53 -10.81 1.49 -15.93
N ARG A 54 -10.57 2.47 -16.81
CA ARG A 54 -9.45 2.45 -17.75
C ARG A 54 -8.10 2.51 -17.03
N VAL A 55 -7.98 3.38 -16.03
CA VAL A 55 -6.76 3.51 -15.20
C VAL A 55 -6.52 2.23 -14.40
N ILE A 56 -7.58 1.62 -13.85
CA ILE A 56 -7.51 0.37 -13.10
C ILE A 56 -7.00 -0.78 -14.00
N HIS A 57 -7.53 -0.91 -15.21
CA HIS A 57 -7.06 -1.90 -16.19
C HIS A 57 -5.61 -1.65 -16.61
N THR A 58 -5.20 -0.40 -16.78
CA THR A 58 -3.81 -0.06 -17.08
C THR A 58 -2.87 -0.52 -15.96
N LEU A 59 -3.21 -0.23 -14.69
CA LEU A 59 -2.41 -0.70 -13.56
C LEU A 59 -2.34 -2.23 -13.51
N ALA A 60 -3.48 -2.92 -13.68
CA ALA A 60 -3.54 -4.38 -13.72
C ALA A 60 -2.59 -4.98 -14.78
N ASN A 61 -2.57 -4.39 -15.98
CA ASN A 61 -1.69 -4.81 -17.06
C ASN A 61 -0.21 -4.54 -16.74
N LEU A 62 0.11 -3.41 -16.11
CA LEU A 62 1.48 -3.12 -15.66
C LEU A 62 1.96 -4.14 -14.62
N LEU A 63 1.11 -4.54 -13.66
CA LEU A 63 1.46 -5.56 -12.67
C LEU A 63 1.69 -6.94 -13.31
N LYS A 64 0.87 -7.31 -14.30
CA LYS A 64 1.10 -8.53 -15.11
C LYS A 64 2.44 -8.47 -15.85
N ASN A 65 2.79 -7.32 -16.41
CA ASN A 65 4.07 -7.14 -17.10
C ASN A 65 5.27 -7.26 -16.15
N VAL A 66 5.16 -6.79 -14.92
CA VAL A 66 6.20 -7.00 -13.89
C VAL A 66 6.39 -8.49 -13.64
N ASN A 67 5.30 -9.24 -13.50
CA ASN A 67 5.37 -10.69 -13.25
C ASN A 67 5.97 -11.49 -14.41
N ASN A 68 5.74 -11.03 -15.64
CA ASN A 68 6.27 -11.65 -16.86
C ASN A 68 7.64 -11.09 -17.27
N TYR A 69 8.21 -10.19 -16.48
CA TYR A 69 9.50 -9.59 -16.80
C TYR A 69 10.59 -10.65 -16.62
N GLY A 70 11.14 -11.13 -17.74
CA GLY A 70 12.16 -12.18 -17.79
C GLY A 70 13.54 -11.78 -17.24
N SER A 71 13.58 -10.95 -16.21
CA SER A 71 14.79 -10.57 -15.47
C SER A 71 15.24 -11.70 -14.57
N ALA A 72 16.55 -11.86 -14.42
CA ALA A 72 17.15 -12.78 -13.45
C ALA A 72 16.87 -12.38 -11.99
N TRP A 73 16.54 -11.10 -11.74
CA TRP A 73 16.33 -10.53 -10.41
C TRP A 73 14.88 -10.06 -10.22
N PRO A 74 14.30 -10.29 -9.02
CA PRO A 74 12.90 -10.04 -8.76
C PRO A 74 12.60 -8.54 -8.57
N VAL A 75 11.38 -8.16 -8.95
CA VAL A 75 10.78 -6.86 -8.63
C VAL A 75 9.51 -7.12 -7.86
N VAL A 76 9.43 -6.62 -6.63
CA VAL A 76 8.24 -6.80 -5.78
C VAL A 76 7.43 -5.51 -5.78
N VAL A 77 6.16 -5.60 -6.16
CA VAL A 77 5.23 -4.47 -6.08
C VAL A 77 4.33 -4.65 -4.87
N ILE A 78 4.34 -3.66 -3.97
CA ILE A 78 3.50 -3.64 -2.76
C ILE A 78 2.49 -2.50 -2.91
N GLY A 79 1.21 -2.83 -2.88
CA GLY A 79 0.13 -1.85 -2.81
C GLY A 79 -0.38 -1.71 -1.38
N THR A 80 -0.56 -0.47 -0.90
CA THR A 80 -1.18 -0.21 0.41
C THR A 80 -2.52 0.49 0.25
N THR A 81 -3.48 0.14 1.11
CA THR A 81 -4.80 0.76 1.16
C THR A 81 -5.28 0.87 2.60
N SER A 82 -5.97 1.96 2.92
CA SER A 82 -6.70 2.15 4.18
C SER A 82 -8.19 1.79 4.07
N GLU A 83 -8.67 1.53 2.86
CA GLU A 83 -10.07 1.15 2.60
C GLU A 83 -10.29 -0.34 2.85
N LYS A 84 -11.31 -0.68 3.66
CA LYS A 84 -11.72 -2.08 3.88
C LYS A 84 -12.26 -2.75 2.62
N LYS A 85 -12.88 -1.95 1.74
CA LYS A 85 -13.38 -2.39 0.44
C LYS A 85 -12.63 -1.62 -0.64
N SER A 86 -11.84 -2.33 -1.44
CA SER A 86 -11.20 -1.78 -2.63
C SER A 86 -11.83 -2.42 -3.87
N ASN A 87 -11.61 -1.81 -5.04
CA ASN A 87 -12.07 -2.35 -6.30
C ASN A 87 -11.54 -3.79 -6.49
N SER A 88 -12.43 -4.74 -6.79
CA SER A 88 -12.09 -6.15 -6.90
C SER A 88 -11.09 -6.45 -8.01
N HIS A 89 -11.14 -5.73 -9.13
CA HIS A 89 -10.17 -5.85 -10.22
C HIS A 89 -8.78 -5.39 -9.78
N LEU A 90 -8.70 -4.34 -8.96
CA LEU A 90 -7.43 -3.87 -8.42
C LEU A 90 -6.83 -4.91 -7.46
N VAL A 91 -7.62 -5.44 -6.53
CA VAL A 91 -7.14 -6.43 -5.54
C VAL A 91 -6.69 -7.73 -6.23
N THR A 92 -7.47 -8.24 -7.19
CA THR A 92 -7.14 -9.46 -7.94
C THR A 92 -5.93 -9.31 -8.87
N SER A 93 -5.45 -8.08 -9.10
CA SER A 93 -4.21 -7.83 -9.84
C SER A 93 -2.95 -8.06 -9.01
N PHE A 94 -3.06 -8.18 -7.68
CA PHE A 94 -1.96 -8.54 -6.79
C PHE A 94 -1.98 -10.04 -6.49
N LEU A 95 -0.79 -10.64 -6.39
CA LEU A 95 -0.66 -12.08 -6.10
C LEU A 95 -1.12 -12.44 -4.70
N HIS A 96 -0.83 -11.57 -3.72
CA HIS A 96 -1.11 -11.80 -2.31
C HIS A 96 -1.71 -10.54 -1.67
N THR A 97 -2.68 -10.75 -0.78
CA THR A 97 -3.31 -9.71 0.02
C THR A 97 -3.02 -10.00 1.48
N VAL A 98 -2.50 -9.00 2.20
CA VAL A 98 -2.28 -9.06 3.64
C VAL A 98 -3.24 -8.08 4.31
N HIS A 99 -4.08 -8.60 5.19
CA HIS A 99 -4.97 -7.78 6.00
C HIS A 99 -4.24 -7.35 7.27
N MET A 100 -4.28 -6.05 7.56
CA MET A 100 -3.77 -5.49 8.82
C MET A 100 -4.97 -5.07 9.65
N ASP A 101 -5.38 -5.94 10.56
CA ASP A 101 -6.49 -5.67 11.48
C ASP A 101 -6.02 -4.77 12.63
N ALA A 102 -6.99 -4.19 13.35
CA ALA A 102 -6.70 -3.46 14.57
C ALA A 102 -6.06 -4.41 15.60
N PRO A 103 -4.97 -4.01 16.27
CA PRO A 103 -4.29 -4.87 17.22
C PRO A 103 -5.19 -5.22 18.40
N THR A 104 -5.13 -6.49 18.81
CA THR A 104 -5.76 -7.01 20.03
C THR A 104 -5.21 -6.30 21.28
N GLU A 105 -5.88 -6.44 22.43
CA GLU A 105 -5.36 -5.88 23.70
C GLU A 105 -3.94 -6.38 24.01
N VAL A 106 -3.67 -7.67 23.76
CA VAL A 106 -2.35 -8.27 23.99
C VAL A 106 -1.32 -7.65 23.05
N GLU A 107 -1.63 -7.53 21.76
CA GLU A 107 -0.73 -6.90 20.78
C GLU A 107 -0.52 -5.41 21.10
N ARG A 108 -1.55 -4.67 21.52
CA ARG A 108 -1.40 -3.29 21.99
C ARG A 108 -0.45 -3.19 23.17
N SER A 109 -0.54 -4.10 24.14
CA SER A 109 0.38 -4.14 25.28
C SER A 109 1.83 -4.38 24.86
N LEU A 110 2.06 -5.26 23.87
CA LEU A 110 3.39 -5.53 23.32
C LEU A 110 3.93 -4.33 22.55
N LEU A 111 3.11 -3.73 21.66
CA LEU A 111 3.48 -2.52 20.93
C LEU A 111 3.83 -1.37 21.87
N LEU A 112 3.05 -1.18 22.94
CA LEU A 112 3.34 -0.18 23.97
C LEU A 112 4.65 -0.50 24.70
N GLN A 113 4.92 -1.77 25.02
CA GLN A 113 6.18 -2.16 25.64
C GLN A 113 7.38 -1.82 24.75
N ASP A 114 7.30 -2.15 23.46
CA ASP A 114 8.36 -1.87 22.49
C ASP A 114 8.56 -0.36 22.32
N LEU A 115 7.47 0.42 22.19
CA LEU A 115 7.54 1.87 22.04
C LEU A 115 8.10 2.58 23.28
N LEU A 116 7.91 2.01 24.47
CA LEU A 116 8.43 2.59 25.71
C LEU A 116 9.92 2.26 25.95
N THR A 117 10.54 1.37 25.16
CA THR A 117 11.98 1.08 25.30
C THR A 117 12.89 2.28 25.04
N VAL A 118 12.38 3.30 24.33
CA VAL A 118 13.10 4.54 24.03
C VAL A 118 12.72 5.70 24.97
N CYS A 119 11.91 5.43 25.99
CA CYS A 119 11.39 6.43 26.94
C CYS A 119 11.86 6.12 28.36
N ASP A 120 12.15 7.16 29.15
CA ASP A 120 12.34 7.02 30.59
C ASP A 120 10.96 6.86 31.26
N VAL A 121 10.64 5.62 31.67
CA VAL A 121 9.36 5.27 32.29
C VAL A 121 9.51 4.93 33.77
N GLY A 122 8.54 5.36 34.57
CA GLY A 122 8.45 4.98 35.98
C GLY A 122 8.06 3.51 36.16
N ASN A 123 8.42 2.92 37.29
CA ASN A 123 8.10 1.52 37.62
C ASN A 123 6.59 1.27 37.80
N ASP A 124 5.80 2.32 37.94
CA ASP A 124 4.34 2.30 38.04
C ASP A 124 3.64 2.24 36.66
N VAL A 125 4.39 2.39 35.57
CA VAL A 125 3.83 2.32 34.22
C VAL A 125 3.54 0.85 33.85
N SER A 126 2.26 0.55 33.66
CA SER A 126 1.79 -0.78 33.21
C SER A 126 1.26 -0.73 31.79
N THR A 127 1.98 -1.34 30.85
CA THR A 127 1.57 -1.45 29.44
C THR A 127 0.26 -2.21 29.27
N ARG A 128 0.03 -3.21 30.13
CA ARG A 128 -1.24 -3.95 30.18
C ARG A 128 -2.42 -3.06 30.57
N PHE A 129 -2.24 -2.23 31.60
CA PHE A 129 -3.28 -1.28 32.02
C PHE A 129 -3.57 -0.24 30.93
N LEU A 130 -2.55 0.25 30.23
CA LEU A 130 -2.70 1.17 29.11
C LEU A 130 -3.40 0.52 27.90
N ALA A 131 -3.06 -0.73 27.60
CA ALA A 131 -3.65 -1.48 26.48
C ALA A 131 -5.18 -1.66 26.61
N GLN A 132 -5.68 -1.82 27.84
CA GLN A 132 -7.11 -1.93 28.15
C GLN A 132 -7.90 -0.64 27.88
N ARG A 133 -7.23 0.51 27.78
CA ARG A 133 -7.84 1.85 27.71
C ARG A 133 -7.61 2.55 26.38
N THR A 134 -7.10 1.84 25.39
CA THR A 134 -6.70 2.35 24.07
C THR A 134 -7.43 1.61 22.92
N ALA A 135 -8.56 0.98 23.24
CA ALA A 135 -9.46 0.33 22.28
C ALA A 135 -10.37 1.34 21.57
#